data_AF-A0A480ZVP4-F1
#
_entry.id   AF-A0A480ZVP4-F1
#
_cell.length_a   1.000
_cell.length_b   1.000
_cell.length_c   1.000
_cell.angle_alpha   90.00
_cell.angle_beta   90.00
_cell.angle_gamma   90.00
#
_symmetry.space_group_name_H-M   'P 1'
#
loop_
_entity.id
_entity.type
_entity.pdbx_description
1 polymer ?
#
loop_
_entity_poly.entity_id
_entity_poly.type
_entity_poly.pdbx_seq_one_letter_code
_entity_poly.pdbx_strand_id
1 'polypeptide(L)'
;QAFVLTISALFVTPKTTGARVELSEQELALWPNDVDKLSPSDSLPRGSRAHITLGCAGDVEAVQTGLDLLEIVRQEKGGSRGEEVGELSRGKLYSLGNGRWMLSLAKKMEVRAIFTGYYGKGKAVPTRGGRKGGSFQSCAIL
;
A
#
# COMPACT_ATOMS: atom_id res chain seq x y z
N GLN A 1 -5.65 15.20 13.34
CA GLN A 1 -6.68 15.64 12.37
C GLN A 1 -7.28 14.41 11.70
N ALA A 2 -8.57 14.41 11.35
CA ALA A 2 -9.20 13.28 10.66
C ALA A 2 -9.16 13.46 9.13
N PHE A 3 -8.96 12.37 8.40
CA PHE A 3 -8.89 12.31 6.94
C PHE A 3 -9.70 11.12 6.40
N VAL A 4 -10.02 11.15 5.11
CA VAL A 4 -10.63 10.03 4.39
C VAL A 4 -9.65 9.60 3.31
N LEU A 5 -8.99 8.47 3.53
CA LEU A 5 -8.04 7.92 2.57
C LEU A 5 -8.79 7.19 1.45
N THR A 6 -8.41 7.46 0.22
CA THR A 6 -8.97 6.82 -0.97
C THR A 6 -8.09 5.68 -1.43
N ILE A 7 -8.58 4.44 -1.38
CA ILE A 7 -7.89 3.24 -1.85
C ILE A 7 -8.33 2.94 -3.28
N SER A 8 -7.39 2.93 -4.22
CA SER A 8 -7.67 2.67 -5.64
C SER A 8 -7.32 1.29 -6.12
N ALA A 9 -6.41 0.59 -5.43
CA ALA A 9 -6.01 -0.75 -5.79
C ALA A 9 -5.47 -1.54 -4.60
N LEU A 10 -5.52 -2.87 -4.69
CA LEU A 10 -4.84 -3.79 -3.78
C LEU A 10 -3.74 -4.50 -4.54
N PHE A 11 -2.59 -4.71 -3.93
CA PHE A 11 -1.48 -5.41 -4.56
C PHE A 11 -0.88 -6.48 -3.65
N VAL A 12 -0.35 -7.51 -4.29
CA VAL A 12 0.35 -8.61 -3.65
C VAL A 12 1.68 -8.79 -4.36
N THR A 13 2.75 -8.93 -3.60
CA THR A 13 4.06 -9.35 -4.07
C THR A 13 4.48 -10.60 -3.29
N PRO A 14 5.57 -11.30 -3.68
CA PRO A 14 6.10 -12.38 -2.86
C PRO A 14 6.52 -11.93 -1.45
N LYS A 15 6.77 -10.62 -1.25
CA LYS A 15 7.26 -10.06 0.01
C LYS A 15 6.14 -9.44 0.85
N THR A 16 5.19 -8.74 0.22
CA THR A 16 4.21 -7.91 0.93
C THR A 16 2.83 -7.95 0.27
N THR A 17 1.81 -7.60 1.04
CA THR A 17 0.48 -7.28 0.55
C THR A 17 0.11 -5.88 1.03
N GLY A 18 -0.36 -5.03 0.12
CA GLY A 18 -0.66 -3.64 0.41
C GLY A 18 -1.87 -3.10 -0.35
N ALA A 19 -2.31 -1.92 0.06
CA ALA A 19 -3.32 -1.12 -0.62
C ALA A 19 -2.71 0.18 -1.12
N ARG A 20 -2.94 0.53 -2.39
CA ARG A 20 -2.52 1.80 -2.99
C ARG A 20 -3.48 2.90 -2.55
N VAL A 21 -2.94 3.96 -1.96
CA VAL A 21 -3.70 5.14 -1.54
C VAL A 21 -3.49 6.26 -2.55
N GLU A 22 -4.59 6.86 -2.99
CA GLU A 22 -4.57 8.11 -3.73
C GLU A 22 -4.74 9.27 -2.77
N LEU A 23 -3.70 10.10 -2.65
CA LEU A 23 -3.69 11.26 -1.77
C LEU A 23 -4.40 12.44 -2.45
N SER A 24 -5.29 13.09 -1.69
CA SER A 24 -5.85 14.40 -2.01
C SER A 24 -4.79 15.51 -1.91
N GLU A 25 -5.11 16.72 -2.36
CA GLU A 25 -4.18 17.86 -2.25
C GLU A 25 -3.79 18.18 -0.80
N GLN A 26 -4.74 18.04 0.15
CA GLN A 26 -4.50 18.27 1.57
C GLN A 26 -3.56 17.21 2.16
N GLU A 27 -3.71 15.95 1.75
CA GLU A 27 -2.86 14.86 2.21
C GLU A 27 -1.48 14.91 1.54
N LEU A 28 -1.41 15.30 0.27
CA LEU A 28 -0.16 15.56 -0.45
C LEU A 28 0.64 16.69 0.20
N ALA A 29 -0.01 17.73 0.75
CA ALA A 29 0.70 18.79 1.46
C ALA A 29 1.49 18.26 2.68
N LEU A 30 1.02 17.18 3.32
CA LEU A 30 1.69 16.50 4.44
C LEU A 30 2.76 15.49 3.99
N TRP A 31 2.86 15.21 2.69
CA TRP A 31 3.72 14.17 2.16
C TRP A 31 5.19 14.60 2.09
N PRO A 32 6.17 13.81 2.59
CA PRO A 32 7.58 14.16 2.50
C PRO A 32 8.09 14.23 1.05
N ASN A 33 9.13 15.04 0.78
CA ASN A 33 9.61 15.30 -0.59
C ASN A 33 10.61 14.24 -1.12
N ASP A 34 11.13 13.39 -0.25
CA ASP A 34 12.23 12.48 -0.50
C ASP A 34 11.81 11.00 -0.49
N VAL A 35 10.58 10.69 -0.08
CA VAL A 35 10.14 9.31 0.15
C VAL A 35 9.73 8.54 -1.10
N ASP A 36 9.43 9.22 -2.21
CA ASP A 36 8.95 8.61 -3.45
C ASP A 36 10.06 8.19 -4.44
N LYS A 37 11.33 8.25 -4.02
CA LYS A 37 12.49 7.98 -4.88
C LYS A 37 13.15 6.66 -4.50
N LEU A 38 13.25 5.72 -5.45
CA LEU A 38 14.10 4.53 -5.29
C LEU A 38 15.55 4.84 -5.73
N SER A 39 15.70 5.77 -6.67
CA SER A 39 16.97 6.25 -7.20
C SER A 39 16.90 7.75 -7.50
N PRO A 40 18.03 8.48 -7.54
CA PRO A 40 18.03 9.92 -7.81
C PRO A 40 17.42 10.34 -9.16
N SER A 41 17.40 9.42 -10.14
CA SER A 41 16.85 9.64 -11.47
C SER A 41 15.34 9.34 -11.59
N ASP A 42 14.71 8.82 -10.53
CA ASP A 42 13.27 8.55 -10.54
C ASP A 42 12.45 9.85 -10.56
N SER A 43 11.53 9.92 -11.52
CA SER A 43 10.61 11.06 -11.70
C SER A 43 9.16 10.63 -11.44
N LEU A 44 8.93 9.87 -10.37
CA LEU A 44 7.58 9.43 -10.01
C LEU A 44 6.76 10.60 -9.45
N PRO A 45 5.43 10.65 -9.69
CA PRO A 45 4.57 11.65 -9.07
C PRO A 45 4.69 11.63 -7.55
N ARG A 46 4.63 12.81 -6.92
CA ARG A 46 4.61 12.90 -5.45
C ARG A 46 3.40 12.14 -4.89
N GLY A 47 3.61 11.40 -3.80
CA GLY A 47 2.61 10.52 -3.21
C GLY A 47 2.59 9.10 -3.79
N SER A 48 3.46 8.76 -4.75
CA SER A 48 3.47 7.42 -5.36
C SER A 48 3.74 6.29 -4.38
N ARG A 49 4.41 6.55 -3.25
CA ARG A 49 4.64 5.58 -2.18
C ARG A 49 3.49 5.47 -1.18
N ALA A 50 2.40 6.24 -1.32
CA ALA A 50 1.28 6.19 -0.39
C ALA A 50 0.57 4.83 -0.39
N HIS A 51 0.66 4.12 0.74
CA HIS A 51 0.11 2.77 0.89
C HIS A 51 -0.35 2.47 2.31
N ILE A 52 -1.13 1.40 2.44
CA ILE A 52 -1.42 0.73 3.71
C ILE A 52 -0.85 -0.69 3.61
N THR A 53 0.03 -1.07 4.54
CA THR A 53 0.53 -2.45 4.64
C THR A 53 -0.54 -3.35 5.27
N LEU A 54 -0.86 -4.44 4.60
CA LEU A 54 -1.87 -5.42 5.04
C LEU A 54 -1.22 -6.74 5.50
N GLY A 55 -0.04 -7.06 4.99
CA GLY A 55 0.71 -8.25 5.40
C GLY A 55 2.13 -8.27 4.85
N CYS A 56 3.00 -8.98 5.55
CA CYS A 56 4.40 -9.19 5.19
C CYS A 56 4.74 -10.68 5.28
N ALA A 57 5.70 -11.13 4.45
CA ALA A 57 6.38 -12.41 4.67
C ALA A 57 7.19 -12.38 5.97
N GLY A 58 7.57 -13.55 6.50
CA GLY A 58 8.06 -13.70 7.87
C GLY A 58 9.34 -12.91 8.22
N ASP A 59 10.17 -12.60 7.23
CA ASP A 59 11.44 -11.88 7.34
C ASP A 59 11.40 -10.49 6.67
N VAL A 60 10.19 -10.00 6.33
CA VAL A 60 10.01 -8.76 5.59
C VAL A 60 9.45 -7.65 6.48
N GLU A 61 10.18 -6.55 6.55
CA GLU A 61 9.75 -5.33 7.24
C GLU A 61 8.63 -4.60 6.49
N ALA A 62 7.69 -4.00 7.22
CA ALA A 62 6.52 -3.31 6.63
C ALA A 62 6.89 -2.12 5.71
N VAL A 63 8.09 -1.56 5.86
CA VAL A 63 8.62 -0.51 4.98
C VAL A 63 8.75 -0.98 3.52
N GLN A 64 8.95 -2.30 3.32
CA GLN A 64 9.10 -2.91 2.01
C GLN A 64 7.85 -2.73 1.15
N THR A 65 6.66 -2.69 1.75
CA THR A 65 5.39 -2.53 1.00
C THR A 65 5.35 -1.24 0.18
N GLY A 66 5.93 -0.15 0.71
CA GLY A 66 6.05 1.10 -0.02
C GLY A 66 7.07 1.04 -1.15
N LEU A 67 8.16 0.30 -0.98
CA LEU A 67 9.16 0.10 -2.02
C LEU A 67 8.59 -0.77 -3.15
N ASP A 68 7.88 -1.84 -2.80
CA ASP A 68 7.15 -2.70 -3.73
C ASP A 68 6.15 -1.89 -4.57
N LEU A 69 5.39 -0.98 -3.94
CA LEU A 69 4.48 -0.09 -4.66
C LEU A 69 5.21 0.84 -5.61
N LEU A 70 6.34 1.45 -5.21
CA LEU A 70 7.12 2.32 -6.09
C LEU A 70 7.66 1.56 -7.31
N GLU A 71 8.10 0.31 -7.14
CA GLU A 71 8.51 -0.53 -8.27
C GLU A 71 7.36 -0.76 -9.25
N ILE A 72 6.15 -1.02 -8.74
CA ILE A 72 4.95 -1.18 -9.56
C ILE A 72 4.64 0.12 -10.33
N VAL A 73 4.62 1.27 -9.65
CA VAL A 73 4.34 2.57 -10.29
C VAL A 73 5.41 2.92 -11.34
N ARG A 74 6.67 2.58 -11.08
CA ARG A 74 7.77 2.76 -12.04
C ARG A 74 7.58 1.90 -13.29
N GLN A 75 7.16 0.65 -13.12
CA GLN A 75 6.83 -0.24 -14.24
C GLN A 75 5.66 0.30 -15.06
N GLU A 76 4.59 0.75 -14.41
CA GLU A 76 3.42 1.38 -15.05
C GLU A 76 3.83 2.61 -15.87
N LYS A 77 4.67 3.48 -15.30
CA LYS A 77 5.20 4.67 -15.99
C LYS A 77 6.06 4.30 -17.20
N GLY A 78 6.79 3.18 -17.14
CA GLY A 78 7.55 2.62 -18.25
C GLY A 78 6.68 2.02 -19.38
N GLY A 79 5.35 2.11 -19.28
CA GLY A 79 4.41 1.62 -20.28
C GLY A 79 3.94 0.18 -20.07
N SER A 80 4.40 -0.49 -19.01
CA SER A 80 3.98 -1.86 -18.68
C SER A 80 2.95 -1.83 -17.56
N ARG A 81 1.67 -1.96 -17.90
CA ARG A 81 0.57 -2.10 -16.92
C ARG A 81 0.35 -3.54 -16.44
N GLY A 82 1.19 -4.48 -16.90
CA GLY A 82 0.97 -5.90 -16.72
C GLY A 82 -0.11 -6.46 -17.65
N GLU A 83 -0.35 -7.77 -17.52
CA GLU A 83 -1.37 -8.51 -18.27
C GLU A 83 -2.67 -8.55 -17.47
N GLU A 84 -3.78 -8.12 -18.08
CA GLU A 84 -5.12 -8.31 -17.50
C GLU A 84 -5.47 -9.79 -17.55
N VAL A 85 -5.49 -10.46 -16.38
CA VAL A 85 -5.72 -11.91 -16.30
C VAL A 85 -7.18 -12.28 -16.05
N GLY A 86 -8.00 -11.31 -15.64
CA GLY A 86 -9.40 -11.52 -15.38
C GLY A 86 -10.03 -10.42 -14.53
N GLU A 87 -11.29 -10.65 -14.18
CA GLU A 87 -12.10 -9.72 -13.38
C GLU A 87 -12.56 -10.42 -12.10
N LEU A 88 -12.40 -9.73 -10.97
CA LEU A 88 -12.98 -10.10 -9.69
C LEU A 88 -14.19 -9.22 -9.40
N SER A 89 -15.01 -9.59 -8.42
CA SER A 89 -16.24 -8.87 -8.07
C SER A 89 -16.07 -7.38 -7.75
N ARG A 90 -14.84 -6.92 -7.49
CA ARG A 90 -14.52 -5.53 -7.14
C ARG A 90 -13.63 -4.81 -8.16
N GLY A 91 -13.26 -5.45 -9.27
CA GLY A 91 -12.50 -4.84 -10.33
C GLY A 91 -11.54 -5.81 -11.03
N LYS A 92 -10.59 -5.26 -11.78
CA LYS A 92 -9.74 -6.01 -12.71
C LYS A 92 -8.45 -6.48 -12.06
N LEU A 93 -8.08 -7.73 -12.31
CA LEU A 93 -6.86 -8.36 -11.81
C LEU A 93 -5.78 -8.33 -12.90
N TYR A 94 -4.60 -7.85 -12.53
CA TYR A 94 -3.43 -7.74 -13.38
C TYR A 94 -2.28 -8.57 -12.83
N SER A 95 -1.63 -9.33 -13.71
CA SER A 95 -0.32 -9.93 -13.46
C SER A 95 0.77 -8.95 -13.89
N LEU A 96 1.61 -8.53 -12.95
CA LEU A 96 2.69 -7.56 -13.19
C LEU A 96 4.05 -8.24 -13.44
N GLY A 97 4.07 -9.58 -13.49
CA GLY A 97 5.28 -10.39 -13.57
C GLY A 97 6.04 -10.48 -12.24
N ASN A 98 6.96 -11.45 -12.14
CA ASN A 98 7.76 -11.72 -10.93
C ASN A 98 6.93 -11.96 -9.66
N GLY A 99 5.78 -12.63 -9.80
CA GLY A 99 4.87 -12.91 -8.69
C GLY A 99 4.14 -11.68 -8.12
N ARG A 100 4.19 -10.53 -8.81
CA ARG A 100 3.46 -9.32 -8.43
C ARG A 100 2.09 -9.29 -9.10
N TRP A 101 1.07 -8.95 -8.32
CA TRP A 101 -0.32 -8.89 -8.72
C TRP A 101 -0.95 -7.59 -8.27
N MET A 102 -1.88 -7.08 -9.06
CA MET A 102 -2.63 -5.85 -8.75
C MET A 102 -4.10 -6.04 -9.06
N LEU A 103 -4.96 -5.82 -8.08
CA LEU A 103 -6.40 -5.67 -8.25
C LEU A 103 -6.73 -4.18 -8.31
N SER A 104 -7.01 -3.67 -9.52
CA SER A 104 -7.52 -2.32 -9.71
C SER A 104 -9.00 -2.27 -9.36
N LEU A 105 -9.38 -1.43 -8.38
CA LEU A 105 -10.75 -1.37 -7.89
C LEU A 105 -11.64 -0.57 -8.86
N ALA A 106 -12.73 -1.18 -9.34
CA ALA A 106 -13.69 -0.51 -10.20
C ALA A 106 -14.38 0.68 -9.48
N LYS A 107 -14.61 0.52 -8.17
CA LYS A 107 -15.02 1.59 -7.26
C LYS A 107 -14.01 1.69 -6.14
N LYS A 108 -13.35 2.86 -6.04
CA LYS A 108 -12.40 3.18 -4.97
C LYS A 108 -13.06 3.02 -3.60
N MET A 109 -12.28 2.60 -2.61
CA MET A 109 -12.74 2.51 -1.22
C MET A 109 -12.34 3.76 -0.46
N GLU A 110 -13.19 4.17 0.47
CA GLU A 110 -12.90 5.28 1.38
C GLU A 110 -12.79 4.74 2.79
N VAL A 111 -11.71 5.08 3.47
CA VAL A 111 -11.47 4.69 4.86
C VAL A 111 -11.14 5.92 5.69
N ARG A 112 -11.77 6.05 6.87
CA ARG A 112 -11.46 7.14 7.79
C ARG A 112 -10.18 6.84 8.55
N ALA A 113 -9.27 7.82 8.60
CA ALA A 113 -8.02 7.74 9.33
C ALA A 113 -7.81 8.99 10.19
N ILE A 114 -6.99 8.87 11.24
CA ILE A 114 -6.57 9.99 12.07
C ILE A 114 -5.08 10.20 11.86
N PHE A 115 -4.68 11.37 11.39
CA PHE A 115 -3.29 11.79 11.34
C PHE A 115 -2.80 12.12 12.75
N THR A 116 -1.81 11.34 13.20
CA THR A 116 -1.16 11.40 14.52
C THR A 116 0.24 10.78 14.45
N GLY A 117 1.03 10.91 15.51
CA GLY A 117 2.36 10.32 15.63
C GLY A 117 2.38 9.03 16.44
N TYR A 118 3.21 8.07 16.04
CA TYR A 118 3.47 6.86 16.79
C TYR A 118 4.85 6.90 17.47
N TYR A 119 4.91 6.56 18.76
CA TYR A 119 6.14 6.66 19.59
C TYR A 119 6.51 5.35 20.31
N GLY A 120 6.06 4.20 19.81
CA GLY A 120 6.27 2.91 20.49
C GLY A 120 7.64 2.24 20.29
N LYS A 121 8.61 2.92 19.69
CA LYS A 121 9.97 2.39 19.44
C LYS A 121 9.96 1.02 18.72
N GLY A 122 9.11 0.85 17.72
CA GLY A 122 9.00 -0.39 16.94
C GLY A 122 8.29 -1.56 17.64
N LYS A 123 7.72 -1.35 18.82
CA LYS A 123 6.83 -2.36 19.45
C LYS A 123 5.47 -2.34 18.77
N ALA A 124 4.80 -3.47 18.66
CA ALA A 124 3.41 -3.49 18.22
C ALA A 124 2.49 -2.90 19.29
N VAL A 125 1.51 -2.07 18.88
CA VAL A 125 0.44 -1.64 19.78
C VAL A 125 -0.54 -2.81 19.98
N PRO A 126 -0.91 -3.15 21.23
CA PRO A 126 -1.96 -4.15 21.46
C PRO A 126 -3.28 -3.68 20.83
N THR A 127 -3.73 -4.32 19.76
CA THR A 127 -5.06 -4.07 19.20
C THR A 127 -6.09 -4.71 20.13
N ARG A 128 -6.94 -3.91 20.79
CA ARG A 128 -8.11 -4.40 21.55
C ARG A 128 -9.15 -4.95 20.57
N GLY A 129 -8.94 -6.17 20.10
CA GLY A 129 -9.82 -6.91 19.21
C GLY A 129 -9.80 -8.39 19.56
N GLY A 130 -10.25 -8.74 20.76
CA GLY A 130 -10.37 -10.13 21.18
C GLY A 130 -11.49 -10.85 20.44
N ARG A 131 -11.15 -11.57 19.37
CA ARG A 131 -11.90 -12.75 18.94
C ARG A 131 -10.97 -13.96 18.98
N LYS A 132 -11.19 -14.83 19.96
CA LYS A 132 -10.58 -16.16 20.01
C LYS A 132 -11.07 -16.95 18.80
N GLY A 133 -10.16 -17.30 17.89
CA GLY A 133 -10.42 -18.20 16.76
C GLY A 133 -10.14 -17.56 15.41
N GLY A 134 -8.93 -17.81 14.89
CA GLY A 134 -8.49 -17.42 13.55
C GLY A 134 -7.00 -17.10 13.57
N SER A 135 -6.18 -17.91 12.91
CA SER A 135 -4.73 -17.72 12.78
C SER A 135 -4.38 -16.57 11.83
N PHE A 136 -4.90 -15.39 12.09
CA PHE A 136 -4.38 -14.16 11.52
C PHE A 136 -3.55 -13.48 12.59
N GLN A 137 -2.22 -13.55 12.43
CA GLN A 137 -1.30 -12.72 13.19
C GLN A 137 -1.80 -11.28 13.13
N SER A 138 -1.94 -10.66 14.30
CA SER A 138 -2.54 -9.35 14.47
C SER A 138 -1.96 -8.34 13.48
N CYS A 139 -2.82 -7.59 12.79
CA CYS A 139 -2.43 -6.40 12.05
C CYS A 139 -1.73 -5.44 13.03
N ALA A 140 -0.41 -5.40 13.00
CA ALA A 140 0.37 -4.49 13.82
C ALA A 140 0.37 -3.12 13.15
N ILE A 141 -0.07 -2.09 13.88
CA ILE A 141 0.29 -0.71 13.57
C ILE A 141 1.73 -0.56 14.05
N LEU A 142 2.68 -0.50 13.12
CA LEU A 142 4.09 -0.17 13.36
C LEU A 142 4.32 1.33 13.19
#